data_AF-A0A8T3TUW9-F1
#
_entry.id   AF-A0A8T3TUW9-F1
#
_cell.length_a   1.000
_cell.length_b   1.000
_cell.length_c   1.000
_cell.angle_alpha   90.00
_cell.angle_beta   90.00
_cell.angle_gamma   90.00
#
_symmetry.space_group_name_H-M   'P 1'
#
loop_
_entity.id
_entity.type
_entity.pdbx_description
1 polymer ?
#
loop_
_entity_poly.entity_id
_entity_poly.type
_entity_poly.pdbx_seq_one_letter_code
_entity_poly.pdbx_strand_id
1 'polypeptide(L)'
;MRREIGDFVILDSVSASIAHGERVGLVGANGAGKTTLLRIVSGRDEPDAGRVRVAKGIRVGMLAQESNLDPRVAGARDVHHLVRSGAQEVEELEATLAHLESAGAAA
;
A
#
# COMPACT_ATOMS: atom_id res chain seq x y z
N MET A 1 -9.61 -8.64 20.02
CA MET A 1 -8.99 -9.75 19.28
C MET A 1 -7.77 -10.22 20.04
N ARG A 2 -7.41 -11.49 19.92
CA ARG A 2 -6.26 -12.11 20.59
C ARG A 2 -5.35 -12.78 19.56
N ARG A 3 -4.03 -12.70 19.78
CA ARG A 3 -3.01 -13.39 18.99
C ARG A 3 -1.90 -13.91 19.90
N GLU A 4 -1.59 -15.19 19.80
CA GLU A 4 -0.51 -15.87 20.51
C GLU A 4 0.35 -16.71 19.55
N ILE A 5 1.63 -16.91 19.91
CA ILE A 5 2.54 -17.83 19.22
C ILE A 5 3.23 -18.67 20.30
N GLY A 6 2.92 -19.98 20.32
CA GLY A 6 3.27 -20.81 21.46
C GLY A 6 2.65 -20.25 22.73
N ASP A 7 3.47 -20.02 23.76
CA ASP A 7 3.03 -19.47 25.05
C ASP A 7 3.09 -17.93 25.11
N PHE A 8 3.50 -17.26 24.02
CA PHE A 8 3.68 -15.82 24.00
C PHE A 8 2.45 -15.10 23.45
N VAL A 9 1.77 -14.34 24.31
CA VAL A 9 0.64 -13.49 23.91
C VAL A 9 1.17 -12.20 23.30
N ILE A 10 0.91 -11.99 22.01
CA ILE A 10 1.34 -10.81 21.25
C ILE A 10 0.27 -9.71 21.31
N LEU A 11 -1.00 -10.11 21.14
CA LEU A 11 -2.15 -9.20 21.22
C LEU A 11 -3.12 -9.79 22.23
N ASP A 12 -3.48 -8.99 23.23
CA ASP A 12 -4.50 -9.36 24.20
C ASP A 12 -5.68 -8.39 24.10
N SER A 13 -6.86 -8.95 23.83
CA SER A 13 -8.14 -8.25 23.89
C SER A 13 -8.24 -6.91 23.13
N VAL A 14 -7.47 -6.76 22.04
CA VAL A 14 -7.40 -5.52 21.26
C VAL A 14 -8.72 -5.21 20.55
N SER A 15 -9.28 -4.02 20.76
CA SER A 15 -10.50 -3.55 20.11
C SER A 15 -10.31 -2.16 19.56
N ALA A 16 -10.63 -1.95 18.27
CA ALA A 16 -10.52 -0.67 17.60
C ALA A 16 -11.51 -0.60 16.42
N SER A 17 -11.88 0.63 16.05
CA SER A 17 -12.66 0.94 14.87
C SER A 17 -12.02 2.12 14.14
N ILE A 18 -12.05 2.09 12.81
CA ILE A 18 -11.57 3.17 11.95
C ILE A 18 -12.74 3.59 11.06
N ALA A 19 -13.13 4.85 11.15
CA ALA A 19 -14.19 5.42 10.33
C ALA A 19 -13.67 5.90 8.98
N HIS A 20 -14.60 6.14 8.05
CA HIS A 20 -14.25 6.66 6.73
C HIS A 20 -13.60 8.05 6.85
N GLY A 21 -12.47 8.23 6.18
CA GLY A 21 -11.70 9.49 6.20
C GLY A 21 -10.75 9.65 7.39
N GLU A 22 -10.79 8.75 8.37
CA GLU A 22 -9.87 8.81 9.51
C GLU A 22 -8.43 8.44 9.11
N ARG A 23 -7.49 9.15 9.74
CA ARG A 23 -6.06 8.84 9.67
C ARG A 23 -5.59 8.50 11.07
N VAL A 24 -5.25 7.23 11.28
CA VAL A 24 -4.88 6.71 12.61
C VAL A 24 -3.42 6.28 12.60
N GLY A 25 -2.67 6.72 13.61
CA GLY A 25 -1.31 6.27 13.87
C GLY A 25 -1.27 5.20 14.97
N LEU A 26 -0.62 4.07 14.71
CA LEU A 26 -0.36 3.04 15.71
C LEU A 26 1.06 3.20 16.28
N VAL A 27 1.17 3.56 17.54
CA VAL A 27 2.45 3.80 18.23
C VAL A 27 2.70 2.78 19.33
N GLY A 28 3.96 2.55 19.67
CA GLY A 28 4.38 1.61 20.71
C GLY A 28 5.83 1.16 20.51
N ALA A 29 6.42 0.55 21.53
CA ALA A 29 7.80 0.05 21.48
C ALA A 29 8.01 -1.03 20.40
N ASN A 30 9.27 -1.29 20.04
CA ASN A 30 9.62 -2.44 19.20
C ASN A 30 9.22 -3.73 19.92
N GLY A 31 8.59 -4.66 19.19
CA GLY A 31 8.04 -5.88 19.78
C GLY A 31 6.63 -5.76 20.37
N ALA A 32 6.04 -4.57 20.47
CA ALA A 32 4.68 -4.38 21.03
C ALA A 32 3.52 -4.93 20.16
N GLY A 33 3.80 -5.75 19.15
CA GLY A 33 2.76 -6.37 18.32
C GLY A 33 2.21 -5.51 17.16
N LYS A 34 2.75 -4.32 16.90
CA LYS A 34 2.26 -3.41 15.84
C LYS A 34 2.18 -4.06 14.46
N THR A 35 3.29 -4.66 14.02
CA THR A 35 3.36 -5.36 12.71
C THR A 35 2.40 -6.55 12.68
N THR A 36 2.22 -7.26 13.80
CA THR A 36 1.25 -8.36 13.90
C THR A 36 -0.18 -7.86 13.77
N LEU A 37 -0.55 -6.75 14.42
CA LEU A 37 -1.87 -6.14 14.27
C LEU A 37 -2.12 -5.71 12.81
N LEU A 38 -1.15 -5.07 12.15
CA LEU A 38 -1.29 -4.65 10.75
C LEU A 38 -1.43 -5.84 9.79
N ARG A 39 -0.72 -6.95 10.02
CA ARG A 39 -0.88 -8.18 9.22
C ARG A 39 -2.27 -8.79 9.38
N ILE A 40 -2.81 -8.81 10.60
CA ILE A 40 -4.16 -9.31 10.86
C ILE A 40 -5.21 -8.40 10.21
N VAL A 41 -5.10 -7.08 10.38
CA VAL A 41 -6.04 -6.11 9.79
C VAL A 41 -6.03 -6.15 8.25
N SER A 42 -4.87 -6.41 7.65
CA SER A 42 -4.73 -6.58 6.20
C SER A 42 -5.14 -7.96 5.67
N GLY A 43 -5.56 -8.87 6.55
CA GLY A 43 -5.97 -10.24 6.18
C GLY A 43 -4.81 -11.14 5.77
N ARG A 44 -3.56 -10.78 6.09
CA ARG A 44 -2.38 -11.63 5.86
C ARG A 44 -2.19 -12.69 6.95
N ASP A 45 -2.72 -12.43 8.14
CA ASP A 45 -2.74 -13.33 9.28
C ASP A 45 -4.17 -13.42 9.84
N GLU A 46 -4.48 -14.53 10.48
CA GLU A 46 -5.73 -14.70 11.24
C GLU A 46 -5.47 -14.46 12.74
N PRO A 47 -6.42 -13.84 13.46
CA PRO A 47 -6.38 -13.80 14.91
C PRO A 47 -6.83 -15.16 15.48
N ASP A 48 -6.29 -15.56 16.64
CA ASP A 48 -6.72 -16.81 17.30
C ASP A 48 -8.09 -16.65 17.97
N ALA A 49 -8.46 -15.41 18.35
CA ALA A 49 -9.81 -15.08 18.80
C ALA A 49 -10.25 -13.66 18.42
N GLY A 50 -11.55 -13.49 18.23
CA GLY A 50 -12.16 -12.25 17.74
C GLY A 50 -12.21 -12.19 16.22
N ARG A 51 -12.37 -10.99 15.65
CA ARG A 51 -12.51 -10.81 14.19
C ARG A 51 -12.14 -9.40 13.73
N VAL A 52 -11.72 -9.30 12.49
CA VAL A 52 -11.66 -8.04 11.74
C VAL A 52 -12.92 -7.94 10.88
N ARG A 53 -13.57 -6.79 10.85
CA ARG A 53 -14.72 -6.51 9.97
C ARG A 53 -14.35 -5.37 9.03
N VAL A 54 -14.47 -5.60 7.74
CA VAL A 54 -14.25 -4.60 6.69
C VAL A 54 -15.60 -4.31 6.02
N ALA A 55 -15.92 -3.03 5.85
CA ALA A 55 -17.17 -2.62 5.20
C ALA A 55 -17.21 -3.08 3.73
N LYS A 56 -18.41 -3.35 3.22
CA LYS A 56 -18.60 -3.78 1.82
C LYS A 56 -18.01 -2.74 0.87
N GLY A 57 -17.24 -3.20 -0.11
CA GLY A 57 -16.61 -2.35 -1.13
C GLY A 57 -15.27 -1.72 -0.71
N ILE A 58 -14.81 -1.95 0.53
CA ILE A 58 -13.48 -1.51 0.96
C ILE A 58 -12.44 -2.58 0.61
N ARG A 59 -11.33 -2.16 0.01
CA ARG A 59 -10.12 -2.97 -0.17
C ARG A 59 -9.06 -2.52 0.83
N VAL A 60 -8.45 -3.49 1.51
CA VAL A 60 -7.35 -3.21 2.44
C VAL A 60 -6.03 -3.47 1.73
N GLY A 61 -5.19 -2.44 1.65
CA GLY A 61 -3.82 -2.54 1.16
C GLY A 61 -2.83 -2.43 2.32
N MET A 62 -1.76 -3.21 2.28
CA MET A 62 -0.66 -3.11 3.25
C MET A 62 0.65 -2.88 2.50
N LEU A 63 1.28 -1.74 2.80
CA LEU A 63 2.68 -1.52 2.45
C LEU A 63 3.54 -2.27 3.47
N ALA A 64 4.33 -3.22 3.00
CA ALA A 64 5.22 -4.00 3.85
C ALA A 64 6.39 -3.13 4.35
N GLN A 65 6.87 -3.41 5.56
CA GLN A 65 8.04 -2.74 6.14
C GLN A 65 9.32 -3.06 5.37
N GLU A 66 9.49 -4.33 4.99
CA GLU A 66 10.54 -4.78 4.09
C GLU A 66 9.93 -5.00 2.71
N SER A 67 10.44 -4.29 1.72
CA SER A 67 9.93 -4.35 0.36
C SER A 67 10.90 -5.12 -0.53
N ASN A 68 10.55 -6.36 -0.84
CA ASN A 68 11.21 -7.14 -1.91
C ASN A 68 10.68 -6.66 -3.26
N LEU A 69 11.02 -5.43 -3.62
CA LEU A 69 10.65 -4.87 -4.91
C LEU A 69 11.44 -5.57 -6.01
N ASP A 70 10.79 -5.77 -7.16
CA ASP A 70 11.49 -6.12 -8.39
C ASP A 70 12.62 -5.10 -8.61
N PRO A 71 13.85 -5.52 -8.95
CA PRO A 71 14.97 -4.61 -9.18
C PRO A 71 14.64 -3.46 -10.15
N ARG A 72 13.77 -3.69 -11.14
CA ARG A 72 13.28 -2.66 -12.07
C ARG A 72 12.44 -1.57 -11.38
N VAL A 73 11.71 -1.96 -10.33
CA VAL A 73 10.90 -1.08 -9.48
C VAL A 73 11.79 -0.42 -8.43
N ALA A 74 12.74 -1.17 -7.85
CA ALA A 74 13.65 -0.68 -6.82
C ALA A 74 14.59 0.42 -7.32
N GLY A 75 14.97 0.40 -8.60
CA GLY A 75 15.78 1.45 -9.23
C GLY A 75 15.01 2.71 -9.62
N ALA A 76 13.68 2.72 -9.52
CA ALA A 76 12.87 3.87 -9.88
C ALA A 76 12.86 4.93 -8.77
N ARG A 77 12.86 6.21 -9.16
CA ARG A 77 12.83 7.35 -8.24
C ARG A 77 11.57 7.36 -7.35
N ASP A 78 10.43 7.15 -7.99
CA ASP A 78 9.12 7.09 -7.35
C ASP A 78 8.14 6.30 -8.23
N VAL A 79 6.95 6.01 -7.68
CA VAL A 79 5.90 5.25 -8.38
C VAL A 79 5.41 5.99 -9.63
N HIS A 80 5.33 7.32 -9.59
CA HIS A 80 4.83 8.10 -10.71
C HIS A 80 5.77 8.01 -11.92
N HIS A 81 7.08 8.19 -11.67
CA HIS A 81 8.12 8.03 -12.68
C HIS A 81 8.14 6.62 -13.26
N LEU A 82 8.04 5.59 -12.41
CA LEU A 82 8.00 4.21 -12.88
C LEU A 82 6.80 3.96 -13.81
N VAL A 83 5.61 4.39 -13.42
CA VAL A 83 4.40 4.19 -14.24
C VAL A 83 4.52 4.92 -15.59
N ARG A 84 5.02 6.16 -15.59
CA ARG A 84 5.22 6.91 -16.84
C ARG A 84 6.28 6.32 -17.75
N SER A 85 7.35 5.75 -17.18
CA SER A 85 8.40 5.12 -18.00
C SER A 85 7.87 3.99 -18.89
N GLY A 86 6.82 3.28 -18.45
CA GLY A 86 6.16 2.25 -19.26
C GLY A 86 5.30 2.80 -20.41
N ALA A 87 5.00 4.11 -20.42
CA ALA A 87 4.19 4.78 -21.43
C ALA A 87 5.01 5.71 -22.34
N GLN A 88 6.35 5.68 -22.24
CA GLN A 88 7.22 6.61 -22.98
C GLN A 88 6.95 6.65 -24.49
N GLU A 89 6.73 5.49 -25.12
CA GLU A 89 6.51 5.42 -26.57
C GLU A 89 5.23 6.19 -26.99
N VAL A 90 4.18 6.14 -26.18
CA VAL A 90 2.94 6.89 -26.40
C VAL A 90 3.18 8.39 -26.19
N GLU A 91 3.90 8.76 -25.13
CA GLU A 91 4.23 10.17 -24.85
C GLU A 91 5.13 10.77 -25.97
N GLU A 92 6.06 10.00 -26.53
CA GLU A 92 6.91 10.41 -27.65
C GLU A 92 6.13 10.62 -28.94
N LEU A 93 5.18 9.73 -29.24
CA LEU A 93 4.26 9.88 -30.38
C LEU A 93 3.37 11.11 -30.23
N GLU A 94 2.80 11.34 -29.05
CA GLU A 94 1.99 12.53 -28.76
C GLU A 94 2.80 13.81 -28.90
N ALA A 95 4.03 13.85 -28.39
CA ALA A 95 4.92 14.99 -28.53
C ALA A 95 5.27 15.28 -30.00
N THR A 96 5.49 14.22 -30.78
CA THR A 96 5.76 14.33 -32.22
C THR A 96 4.55 14.87 -32.96
N LEU A 97 3.35 14.37 -32.67
CA LEU A 97 2.11 14.85 -33.28
C LEU A 97 1.87 16.32 -32.94
N ALA A 98 2.01 16.71 -31.67
CA ALA A 98 1.86 18.10 -31.24
C ALA A 98 2.87 19.03 -31.91
N HIS A 99 4.11 18.56 -32.11
CA HIS A 99 5.12 19.31 -32.84
C HIS A 99 4.72 19.54 -34.31
N LEU A 100 4.26 18.49 -35.00
CA LEU A 100 3.81 18.57 -36.38
C LEU A 100 2.58 19.47 -36.55
N GLU A 101 1.61 19.40 -35.63
CA GLU A 101 0.45 20.28 -35.63
C GLU A 101 0.86 21.75 -35.45
N SER A 102 1.78 22.03 -34.52
CA SER A 102 2.28 23.39 -34.30
C SER A 102 3.06 23.95 -35.51
N ALA A 103 3.81 23.11 -36.21
CA ALA A 103 4.59 23.50 -37.39
C ALA A 103 3.68 23.70 -38.62
N GLY A 104 2.64 22.87 -38.78
CA GLY A 104 1.66 22.99 -39.85
C GLY A 104 0.70 24.17 -39.68
N ALA A 105 0.40 24.59 -38.44
CA ALA A 105 -0.42 25.77 -38.16
C ALA A 105 0.31 27.11 -38.37
N ALA A 106 1.63 27.09 -38.54
CA ALA A 106 2.47 28.29 -38.75
C ALA A 106 2.85 28.53 -40.23
N ALA A 107 2.36 27.70 -41.15
CA ALA A 107 2.54 27.81 -42.61
C ALA A 107 1.24 28.23 -43.30
#